data_AF-X0WZ91-F1
#
_entry.id   AF-X0WZ91-F1
#
_cell.length_a   1.000
_cell.length_b   1.000
_cell.length_c   1.000
_cell.angle_alpha   90.00
_cell.angle_beta   90.00
_cell.angle_gamma   90.00
#
_symmetry.space_group_name_H-M   'P 1'
#
loop_
_entity.id
_entity.type
_entity.pdbx_description
1 polymer ?
#
loop_
_entity_poly.entity_id
_entity_poly.type
_entity_poly.pdbx_seq_one_letter_code
_entity_poly.pdbx_strand_id
1 'polypeptide(L)'
;EPTFIMDLSKQLIILRKIPNLRRIAVTPRADVARCAEQIQQDYVLSWRPNPAMVSCGFNPEDIRKVIRDGLEASKGCYVDIILKDVTTVEGHPQRLKE
;
A
#
# COMPACT_ATOMS: atom_id res chain seq x y z
N GLU A 1 -17.37 2.09 15.68
CA GLU A 1 -17.34 1.64 14.28
C GLU A 1 -16.25 0.59 14.05
N PRO A 2 -16.61 -0.67 13.73
CA PRO A 2 -15.59 -1.65 13.36
C PRO A 2 -14.99 -1.17 12.03
N THR A 3 -13.75 -0.69 12.09
CA THR A 3 -13.00 -0.32 10.91
C THR A 3 -12.98 -1.57 10.01
N PHE A 4 -13.49 -1.45 8.79
CA PHE A 4 -13.51 -2.50 7.79
C PHE A 4 -12.05 -2.79 7.36
N ILE A 5 -11.29 -3.41 8.25
CA ILE A 5 -9.91 -3.81 8.01
C ILE A 5 -9.99 -5.00 7.06
N MET A 6 -9.58 -4.79 5.81
CA MET A 6 -9.64 -5.80 4.77
C MET A 6 -8.67 -6.94 5.10
N ASP A 7 -9.22 -8.12 5.36
CA ASP A 7 -8.50 -9.41 5.43
C ASP A 7 -8.47 -10.05 4.04
N LEU A 8 -7.30 -10.48 3.57
CA LEU A 8 -7.10 -11.07 2.24
C LEU A 8 -7.32 -12.59 2.20
N SER A 9 -7.61 -13.23 3.35
CA SER A 9 -7.59 -14.69 3.47
C SER A 9 -8.49 -15.39 2.44
N LYS A 10 -9.69 -14.86 2.24
CA LYS A 10 -10.66 -15.41 1.26
C LYS A 10 -10.24 -15.10 -0.18
N GLN A 11 -9.75 -13.89 -0.47
CA GLN A 11 -9.30 -13.53 -1.82
C GLN A 11 -8.11 -14.39 -2.25
N LEU A 12 -7.14 -14.66 -1.36
CA LEU A 12 -5.93 -15.39 -1.72
C LEU A 12 -6.20 -16.82 -2.19
N ILE A 13 -7.22 -17.49 -1.65
CA ILE A 13 -7.67 -18.81 -2.12
C ILE A 13 -8.05 -18.76 -3.61
N ILE A 14 -8.68 -17.67 -4.05
CA ILE A 14 -9.11 -17.46 -5.43
C ILE A 14 -7.92 -17.00 -6.28
N LEU A 15 -7.16 -16.01 -5.80
CA LEU A 15 -6.03 -15.42 -6.52
C LEU A 15 -4.93 -16.44 -6.83
N ARG A 16 -4.66 -17.39 -5.92
CA ARG A 16 -3.69 -18.49 -6.13
C ARG A 16 -4.05 -19.44 -7.26
N LYS A 17 -5.30 -19.45 -7.72
CA LYS A 17 -5.75 -20.27 -8.86
C LYS A 17 -5.49 -19.59 -10.20
N ILE A 18 -5.17 -18.29 -10.21
CA ILE A 18 -4.93 -17.54 -11.45
C ILE A 18 -3.49 -17.79 -11.91
N PRO A 19 -3.27 -18.47 -13.05
CA PRO A 19 -1.93 -18.74 -13.53
C PRO A 19 -1.19 -17.44 -13.86
N ASN A 20 0.11 -17.41 -13.56
CA ASN A 20 0.99 -16.26 -13.81
C ASN A 20 0.59 -14.96 -13.10
N LEU A 21 -0.32 -14.99 -12.11
CA LEU A 21 -0.55 -13.83 -11.27
C LEU A 21 0.72 -13.57 -10.44
N ARG A 22 1.27 -12.36 -10.52
CA ARG A 22 2.51 -12.00 -9.82
C ARG A 22 2.36 -10.86 -8.83
N ARG A 23 1.24 -10.15 -8.84
CA ARG A 23 1.08 -8.91 -8.07
C ARG A 23 -0.30 -8.82 -7.44
N ILE A 24 -0.33 -8.45 -6.17
CA ILE A 24 -1.57 -8.24 -5.42
C ILE A 24 -1.57 -6.81 -4.90
N ALA A 25 -2.63 -6.07 -5.22
CA ALA A 25 -2.77 -4.68 -4.77
C ALA A 25 -3.22 -4.62 -3.32
N VAL A 26 -2.45 -3.90 -2.49
CA VAL A 26 -2.75 -3.62 -1.08
C VAL A 26 -3.14 -2.15 -0.97
N THR A 27 -4.43 -1.89 -0.80
CA THR A 27 -5.02 -0.54 -0.84
C THR A 27 -4.80 0.23 0.48
N PRO A 28 -5.03 1.55 0.54
CA PRO A 28 -4.81 2.33 1.76
C PRO A 28 -5.64 1.88 2.99
N ARG A 29 -6.71 1.10 2.77
CA ARG A 29 -7.58 0.58 3.83
C ARG A 29 -7.19 -0.84 4.28
N ALA A 30 -6.20 -1.44 3.63
CA ALA A 30 -5.71 -2.77 3.96
C ALA A 30 -4.76 -2.71 5.17
N ASP A 31 -4.78 -3.76 5.98
CA ASP A 31 -3.74 -3.99 6.98
C ASP A 31 -2.51 -4.57 6.28
N VAL A 32 -1.47 -3.76 6.12
CA VAL A 32 -0.26 -4.14 5.39
C VAL A 32 0.43 -5.34 6.03
N ALA A 33 0.47 -5.41 7.36
CA ALA A 33 1.13 -6.50 8.07
C ALA A 33 0.40 -7.83 7.84
N ARG A 34 -0.93 -7.83 7.99
CA ARG A 34 -1.74 -9.03 7.68
C ARG A 34 -1.65 -9.43 6.22
N CYS A 35 -1.59 -8.47 5.31
CA CYS A 35 -1.39 -8.76 3.90
C CYS A 35 -0.01 -9.40 3.66
N ALA A 36 1.05 -8.88 4.29
CA ALA A 36 2.41 -9.40 4.16
C ALA A 36 2.53 -10.84 4.67
N GLU A 37 1.92 -11.15 5.82
CA GLU A 37 1.88 -12.52 6.37
C GLU A 37 1.29 -13.54 5.39
N GLN A 38 0.27 -13.14 4.63
CA GLN A 38 -0.44 -14.05 3.71
C GLN A 38 0.14 -14.06 2.28
N ILE A 39 0.71 -12.94 1.83
CA ILE A 39 1.32 -12.78 0.50
C ILE A 39 2.74 -13.36 0.47
N GLN A 40 3.55 -13.08 1.51
CA GLN A 40 4.94 -13.49 1.63
C GLN A 40 5.75 -13.20 0.35
N GLN A 41 6.48 -14.18 -0.18
CA GLN A 41 7.28 -14.05 -1.40
C GLN A 41 6.63 -14.68 -2.63
N ASP A 42 5.38 -15.16 -2.51
CA ASP A 42 4.65 -15.79 -3.61
C ASP A 42 4.17 -14.76 -4.65
N TYR A 43 3.93 -13.52 -4.20
CA TYR A 43 3.53 -12.39 -5.04
C TYR A 43 4.28 -11.12 -4.65
N VAL A 44 4.28 -10.16 -5.56
CA VAL A 44 4.61 -8.77 -5.25
C VAL A 44 3.44 -8.14 -4.49
N LEU A 45 3.71 -7.69 -3.27
CA LEU A 45 2.85 -6.84 -2.47
C LEU A 45 2.91 -5.43 -3.07
N SER A 46 1.90 -5.08 -3.86
CA SER A 46 1.81 -3.76 -4.51
C SER A 46 1.08 -2.79 -3.60
N TRP A 47 1.84 -2.13 -2.74
CA TRP A 47 1.31 -1.27 -1.70
C TRP A 47 0.93 0.11 -2.23
N ARG A 48 -0.28 0.54 -1.87
CA ARG A 48 -0.85 1.84 -2.25
C ARG A 48 -1.11 2.64 -0.97
N PRO A 49 -0.15 3.45 -0.50
CA PRO A 49 -0.41 4.38 0.60
C PRO A 49 -1.48 5.40 0.23
N ASN A 50 -2.10 6.03 1.24
CA ASN A 50 -3.16 7.00 1.01
C ASN A 50 -2.63 8.23 0.26
N PRO A 51 -3.07 8.53 -0.98
CA PRO A 51 -2.55 9.66 -1.75
C PRO A 51 -2.84 11.03 -1.14
N ALA A 52 -3.82 11.12 -0.23
CA ALA A 52 -4.14 12.35 0.48
C ALA A 52 -2.90 12.95 1.19
N MET A 53 -1.99 12.11 1.70
CA MET A 53 -0.78 12.55 2.41
C MET A 53 0.12 13.50 1.59
N VAL A 54 0.10 13.41 0.26
CA VAL A 54 0.82 14.35 -0.62
C VAL A 54 -0.11 15.36 -1.30
N SER A 55 -1.41 15.07 -1.33
CA SER A 55 -2.39 15.83 -2.10
C SER A 55 -2.97 17.00 -1.30
N CYS A 56 -3.12 16.84 0.01
CA CYS A 56 -3.63 17.86 0.93
C CYS A 56 -2.94 17.76 2.30
N GLY A 57 -2.65 18.90 2.93
CA GLY A 57 -2.02 18.91 4.26
C GLY A 57 -0.62 18.26 4.28
N PHE A 58 0.20 18.60 3.28
CA PHE A 58 1.53 18.01 3.10
C PHE A 58 2.42 18.18 4.34
N ASN A 59 2.83 17.05 4.92
CA ASN A 59 3.76 16.96 6.04
C ASN A 59 4.82 15.89 5.73
N PRO A 60 6.06 16.29 5.36
CA PRO A 60 7.14 15.35 5.02
C PRO A 60 7.45 14.32 6.10
N GLU A 61 7.37 14.69 7.36
CA GLU A 61 7.68 13.84 8.50
C GLU A 61 6.63 12.72 8.64
N ASP A 62 5.34 13.07 8.53
CA ASP A 62 4.25 12.11 8.55
C ASP A 62 4.31 11.19 7.33
N ILE A 63 4.63 11.73 6.15
CA ILE A 63 4.82 10.95 4.92
C ILE A 63 5.92 9.91 5.12
N ARG A 64 7.10 10.34 5.58
CA ARG A 64 8.24 9.44 5.83
C ARG A 64 7.91 8.39 6.87
N LYS A 65 7.17 8.76 7.92
CA LYS A 65 6.71 7.82 8.94
C LYS A 65 5.80 6.76 8.34
N VAL A 66 4.77 7.16 7.59
CA VAL A 66 3.83 6.22 6.93
C VAL A 66 4.57 5.26 6.00
N ILE A 67 5.46 5.78 5.14
CA ILE A 67 6.22 4.94 4.21
C ILE A 67 7.14 3.96 4.96
N ARG A 68 7.82 4.42 6.00
CA ARG A 68 8.69 3.57 6.82
C ARG A 68 7.92 2.47 7.52
N ASP A 69 6.80 2.82 8.17
CA ASP A 69 5.97 1.87 8.90
C ASP A 69 5.38 0.81 7.96
N GLY A 70 4.93 1.20 6.76
CA GLY A 70 4.43 0.26 5.75
C GLY A 70 5.51 -0.66 5.18
N LEU A 71 6.71 -0.15 4.93
CA LEU A 71 7.86 -0.96 4.50
C LEU A 71 8.33 -1.92 5.60
N GLU A 72 8.32 -1.49 6.85
CA GLU A 72 8.63 -2.35 8.00
C GLU A 72 7.60 -3.48 8.11
N ALA A 73 6.31 -3.15 8.03
CA ALA A 73 5.21 -4.11 8.08
C ALA A 73 5.20 -5.12 6.91
N SER A 74 5.87 -4.79 5.80
CA SER A 74 5.98 -5.65 4.62
C SER A 74 7.35 -6.32 4.47
N LYS A 75 8.21 -6.27 5.49
CA LYS A 75 9.48 -6.99 5.50
C LYS A 75 9.26 -8.48 5.21
N GLY A 76 10.12 -9.02 4.35
CA GLY A 76 10.03 -10.41 3.89
C GLY A 76 9.21 -10.60 2.61
N CYS A 77 8.47 -9.59 2.15
CA CYS A 77 7.79 -9.61 0.85
C CYS A 77 8.64 -9.00 -0.27
N TYR A 78 8.29 -9.33 -1.51
CA TYR A 78 8.63 -8.47 -2.65
C TYR A 78 7.64 -7.31 -2.69
N VAL A 79 8.12 -6.07 -2.63
CA VAL A 79 7.26 -4.89 -2.48
C VAL A 79 7.47 -3.92 -3.62
N ASP A 80 6.38 -3.43 -4.20
CA ASP A 80 6.37 -2.17 -4.95
C ASP A 80 5.45 -1.17 -4.24
N ILE A 81 5.79 0.12 -4.35
CA ILE A 81 4.98 1.21 -3.82
C ILE A 81 4.45 1.99 -5.01
N ILE A 82 3.13 2.16 -5.07
CA ILE A 82 2.48 2.98 -6.09
C ILE A 82 1.53 3.98 -5.44
N LEU A 83 1.80 5.24 -5.70
CA LEU A 83 0.89 6.33 -5.40
C LEU A 83 -0.09 6.46 -6.57
N LYS A 84 -1.40 6.37 -6.30
CA LYS A 84 -2.44 6.40 -7.34
C LYS A 84 -3.43 7.52 -7.07
N ASP A 85 -4.02 8.05 -8.13
CA ASP A 85 -5.14 8.98 -8.08
C ASP A 85 -4.84 10.34 -7.39
N VAL A 86 -3.59 10.84 -7.51
CA VAL A 86 -3.23 12.22 -7.12
C VAL A 86 -3.74 13.21 -8.16
N THR A 87 -4.82 13.93 -7.84
CA THR A 87 -5.46 14.92 -8.73
C THR A 87 -5.10 16.37 -8.39
N THR A 88 -4.50 16.59 -7.21
CA THR A 88 -4.05 17.90 -6.74
C THR A 88 -2.85 17.73 -5.81
N VAL A 89 -2.08 18.80 -5.68
CA VAL A 89 -1.00 18.98 -4.70
C VAL A 89 -1.04 20.42 -4.15
N GLU A 90 -2.24 21.00 -4.11
CA GLU A 90 -2.51 22.38 -3.66
C GLU A 90 -1.72 23.46 -4.44
N GLY A 91 -1.38 23.19 -5.70
CA GLY A 91 -0.57 24.10 -6.53
C GLY A 91 0.94 24.02 -6.29
N HIS A 92 1.41 23.02 -5.54
CA HIS A 92 2.82 22.82 -5.20
C HIS A 92 3.41 21.53 -5.83
N PRO A 93 3.60 21.46 -7.16
CA PRO A 93 4.10 20.27 -7.87
C PRO A 93 5.49 19.79 -7.43
N GLN A 94 6.31 20.68 -6.86
CA GLN A 94 7.62 20.34 -6.31
C GLN A 94 7.56 19.27 -5.21
N ARG A 95 6.44 19.16 -4.48
CA ARG A 95 6.23 18.17 -3.40
C ARG A 95 6.36 16.72 -3.86
N LEU A 96 6.12 16.45 -5.14
CA LEU A 96 6.24 15.09 -5.71
C LEU A 96 7.71 14.65 -5.91
N LYS A 97 8.67 15.56 -5.74
CA LYS A 97 10.11 15.29 -5.89
C LYS A 97 10.84 15.13 -4.56
N GLU A 98 10.18 15.46 -3.44
CA GLU A 98 10.72 15.35 -2.08
C GLU A 98 10.56 13.93 -1.53
#